data_AF-A0A2E3SHF8-F1
#
_entry.id   AF-A0A2E3SHF8-F1
#
_cell.length_a   1.000
_cell.length_b   1.000
_cell.length_c   1.000
_cell.angle_alpha   90.00
_cell.angle_beta   90.00
_cell.angle_gamma   90.00
#
_symmetry.space_group_name_H-M   'P 1'
#
loop_
_entity.id
_entity.type
_entity.pdbx_description
1 polymer ?
#
loop_
_entity_poly.entity_id
_entity_poly.type
_entity_poly.pdbx_seq_one_letter_code
_entity_poly.pdbx_strand_id
1 'polypeptide(L)' 'MSSNNNKKSLNFESTLSEIEKIIESLEEGNLSLEDSIKAYEKGISLTKACQKMLADAELKIKKLSSKEGEEVSFEDLSND' A
#
# COMPACT_ATOMS: atom_id res chain seq x y z
N MET A 1 -12.36 19.51 -18.01
CA MET A 1 -10.90 19.34 -18.19
C MET A 1 -10.17 20.19 -17.16
N SER A 2 -9.64 19.56 -16.10
CA SER A 2 -8.73 20.08 -15.06
C SER A 2 -8.60 18.93 -14.05
N SER A 3 -7.44 18.42 -13.62
CA SER A 3 -6.09 18.92 -13.66
C SER A 3 -5.10 17.76 -13.72
N ASN A 4 -4.08 17.95 -14.54
CA ASN A 4 -2.86 17.16 -14.63
C ASN A 4 -2.18 17.11 -13.25
N ASN A 5 -1.94 15.93 -12.69
CA ASN A 5 -0.99 15.75 -11.59
C ASN A 5 -0.25 14.42 -11.79
N ASN A 6 0.55 14.38 -12.84
CA ASN A 6 1.69 13.48 -13.01
C ASN A 6 2.80 13.83 -11.99
N LYS A 7 2.51 13.67 -10.70
CA LYS A 7 3.55 13.31 -9.74
C LYS A 7 3.42 11.81 -9.61
N LYS A 8 4.42 11.09 -10.10
CA LYS A 8 4.65 9.66 -9.82
C LYS A 8 5.06 9.51 -8.34
N SER A 9 4.36 10.18 -7.43
CA SER A 9 4.40 9.85 -6.01
C SER A 9 3.86 8.45 -5.92
N LEU A 10 4.60 7.55 -5.30
CA LEU A 10 4.12 6.25 -4.85
C LEU A 10 2.75 6.48 -4.18
N ASN A 11 1.69 6.22 -4.93
CA ASN A 11 0.33 6.21 -4.40
C ASN A 11 -0.02 4.75 -4.10
N PHE A 12 -1.02 4.54 -3.26
CA PHE A 12 -1.38 3.20 -2.79
C PHE A 12 -1.61 2.23 -3.96
N GLU A 13 -2.37 2.63 -4.97
CA GLU A 13 -2.67 1.83 -6.15
C GLU A 13 -1.43 1.43 -6.95
N SER A 14 -0.49 2.36 -7.16
CA SER A 14 0.77 2.08 -7.86
C SER A 14 1.67 1.13 -7.08
N THR A 15 1.70 1.27 -5.75
CA THR A 15 2.49 0.40 -4.86
C THR A 15 1.91 -1.01 -4.88
N LEU A 16 0.57 -1.12 -4.82
CA LEU A 16 -0.13 -2.39 -4.92
C LEU A 16 0.10 -3.07 -6.27
N SER A 17 -0.02 -2.33 -7.37
CA SER A 17 0.23 -2.86 -8.72
C SER A 17 1.69 -3.32 -8.91
N GLU A 18 2.66 -2.68 -8.27
CA GLU A 18 4.04 -3.17 -8.29
C GLU A 18 4.21 -4.46 -7.48
N ILE A 19 3.49 -4.63 -6.37
CA ILE A 19 3.51 -5.88 -5.59
C ILE A 19 2.92 -7.02 -6.42
N GLU A 20 1.78 -6.81 -7.08
CA GLU A 20 1.13 -7.81 -7.94
C GLU A 20 2.07 -8.30 -9.03
N LYS A 21 2.77 -7.39 -9.72
CA LYS A 21 3.76 -7.74 -10.76
C LYS A 21 4.93 -8.55 -10.22
N ILE A 22 5.37 -8.26 -8.99
CA ILE A 22 6.43 -9.02 -8.32
C ILE A 22 5.94 -10.44 -8.03
N ILE A 23 4.71 -10.59 -7.55
CA ILE A 23 4.08 -11.89 -7.29
C ILE A 23 4.00 -12.68 -8.60
N GLU A 24 3.44 -12.10 -9.66
CA GLU A 24 3.37 -12.72 -10.99
C GLU A 24 4.75 -13.20 -11.46
N SER A 25 5.77 -12.35 -11.35
CA SER A 25 7.15 -12.70 -11.77
C SER A 25 7.74 -13.86 -10.94
N LEU A 26 7.42 -13.94 -9.65
CA LEU A 26 7.86 -15.02 -8.77
C LEU A 26 7.10 -16.33 -9.06
N GLU A 27 5.80 -16.25 -9.37
CA GLU A 27 4.95 -17.40 -9.71
C GLU A 27 5.27 -18.00 -11.08
N GLU A 28 5.66 -17.16 -12.05
CA GLU A 28 6.10 -17.61 -13.37
C GLU A 28 7.37 -18.49 -13.33
N GLY A 29 8.18 -18.38 -12.26
CA GLY A 29 9.34 -19.24 -12.04
C GLY A 29 10.50 -19.06 -13.02
N ASN A 30 10.47 -18.01 -13.85
CA ASN A 30 11.51 -17.72 -14.85
C ASN A 30 12.66 -16.85 -14.30
N LEU A 31 12.61 -16.46 -13.03
CA LEU A 31 13.63 -15.64 -12.39
C LEU A 31 14.84 -16.48 -11.97
N SER A 32 16.04 -15.90 -12.11
CA SER A 32 17.23 -16.47 -11.48
C SER A 32 17.10 -16.41 -9.95
N LEU A 33 17.93 -17.17 -9.23
CA LEU A 33 17.96 -17.12 -7.77
C LEU A 33 18.23 -15.69 -7.26
N GLU A 34 19.18 -15.00 -7.89
CA GLU A 34 19.55 -13.63 -7.49
C GLU A 34 18.40 -12.65 -7.75
N ASP A 35 17.71 -12.78 -8.89
CA ASP A 35 16.58 -11.92 -9.22
C ASP A 35 15.36 -12.22 -8.35
N SER A 36 15.16 -13.49 -7.96
CA SER A 36 14.10 -13.90 -7.03
C SER A 36 14.29 -13.26 -5.65
N ILE A 37 15.54 -13.20 -5.16
CA ILE A 37 15.87 -12.53 -3.90
C ILE A 37 15.59 -11.03 -4.01
N LYS A 38 16.03 -10.38 -5.10
CA LYS A 38 15.76 -8.93 -5.32
C LYS A 38 14.26 -8.63 -5.42
N ALA A 39 13.51 -9.47 -6.13
CA ALA A 39 12.06 -9.35 -6.26
C ALA A 39 11.38 -9.46 -4.88
N TYR A 40 11.80 -10.43 -4.05
CA TYR A 40 11.32 -10.59 -2.69
C TYR A 40 11.62 -9.37 -1.81
N GLU A 41 12.86 -8.89 -1.78
CA GLU A 41 13.25 -7.69 -1.02
C GLU A 41 12.43 -6.46 -1.42
N LYS A 42 12.24 -6.28 -2.73
CA LYS A 42 11.41 -5.20 -3.27
C LYS A 42 9.95 -5.35 -2.81
N GLY A 43 9.39 -6.56 -2.89
CA GLY A 43 8.04 -6.86 -2.40
C GLY A 43 7.86 -6.48 -0.93
N ILE A 44 8.78 -6.90 -0.06
CA ILE A 44 8.75 -6.54 1.37
C ILE A 44 8.80 -5.02 1.59
N SER A 45 9.64 -4.31 0.84
CA SER A 45 9.72 -2.85 0.94
C SER A 45 8.42 -2.16 0.52
N LEU A 46 7.79 -2.64 -0.56
CA LEU A 46 6.52 -2.09 -1.05
C LEU A 46 5.37 -2.40 -0.08
N THR A 47 5.29 -3.61 0.48
CA THR A 47 4.28 -3.96 1.49
C THR A 47 4.37 -3.05 2.71
N LYS A 48 5.59 -2.78 3.21
CA LYS A 48 5.79 -1.83 4.32
C LYS A 48 5.34 -0.41 3.94
N ALA A 49 5.58 0.02 2.71
CA ALA A 49 5.10 1.31 2.22
C ALA A 49 3.56 1.37 2.19
N CYS A 50 2.89 0.32 1.70
CA CYS A 50 1.43 0.22 1.71
C CYS A 50 0.87 0.31 3.14
N GLN A 51 1.42 -0.47 4.07
CA GLN A 51 0.99 -0.44 5.48
C GLN A 51 1.12 0.96 6.09
N LYS A 52 2.22 1.65 5.80
CA LYS A 52 2.42 3.03 6.27
C LYS A 52 1.38 4.00 5.67
N MET A 53 1.09 3.88 4.38
CA MET A 53 0.07 4.72 3.73
C MET A 53 -1.31 4.50 4.33
N LEU A 54 -1.67 3.25 4.65
CA LEU A 54 -2.92 2.91 5.31
C LEU A 54 -2.98 3.50 6.73
N ALA A 55 -1.92 3.33 7.53
CA ALA A 55 -1.85 3.91 8.87
C ALA A 55 -1.94 5.44 8.86
N ASP A 56 -1.28 6.11 7.90
CA ASP A 56 -1.35 7.56 7.74
C ASP A 56 -2.77 8.02 7.35
N ALA A 57 -3.47 7.24 6.51
CA ALA A 57 -4.84 7.50 6.13
C ALA A 57 -5.80 7.32 7.32
N GLU A 58 -5.65 6.25 8.09
CA GLU A 58 -6.43 5.96 9.30
C GLU A 58 -6.24 7.08 10.35
N LEU A 59 -5.00 7.49 10.62
CA LEU A 59 -4.71 8.61 11.51
C LEU A 59 -5.36 9.92 11.05
N LYS A 60 -5.42 10.15 9.74
CA LYS A 60 -6.09 11.33 9.17
C LYS A 60 -7.60 11.26 9.40
N ILE A 61 -8.22 10.11 9.19
CA ILE A 61 -9.65 9.90 9.45
C ILE A 61 -9.95 10.11 10.94
N LYS A 62 -9.19 9.47 11.83
CA LYS A 62 -9.34 9.61 13.28
C LYS A 62 -9.27 11.06 13.73
N LYS A 63 -8.30 11.84 13.21
CA LYS A 63 -8.18 13.28 13.51
C LYS A 63 -9.35 14.13 13.02
N LEU A 64 -10.01 13.73 11.93
CA LEU A 64 -11.20 14.40 11.42
C LEU A 64 -12.42 14.06 12.29
N SER A 65 -12.63 12.78 12.61
CA SER A 65 -13.74 12.34 13.47
C SER A 65 -13.65 12.89 14.89
N SER A 66 -12.46 12.92 15.49
CA SER A 66 -12.25 13.54 16.81
C SER A 66 -12.54 15.05 16.84
N LYS A 67 -12.49 15.74 15.68
CA LYS A 67 -12.88 17.15 15.57
C LYS A 67 -14.39 17.34 15.47
N GLU A 68 -15.12 16.35 14.97
CA GLU A 68 -16.59 16.35 14.89
C GLU A 68 -17.26 15.72 16.13
N GLY A 69 -16.48 15.19 17.09
CA GLY A 69 -16.99 14.60 18.32
C GLY A 69 -17.43 13.14 18.20
N GLU A 70 -17.14 12.49 17.06
CA GLU A 70 -17.36 11.05 16.88
C GLU A 70 -16.06 10.27 17.06
N GLU A 71 -16.07 9.33 18.00
CA GLU A 71 -14.97 8.39 18.21
C GLU A 71 -15.16 7.20 17.26
N VAL A 72 -14.50 7.23 16.10
CA VAL A 72 -14.53 6.10 15.16
C VAL A 72 -13.37 5.17 15.50
N SER A 73 -13.69 4.03 16.10
CA SER A 73 -12.77 2.92 16.35
C SER A 73 -12.73 2.02 15.11
N PHE A 74 -11.56 1.85 14.49
CA PHE A 74 -11.39 0.96 13.33
C PHE A 74 -11.31 -0.52 13.72
N GLU A 75 -11.06 -0.85 14.99
CA GLU A 75 -11.15 -2.21 15.53
C GLU A 75 -12.53 -2.87 15.37
N ASP A 76 -13.60 -2.09 15.12
CA ASP A 76 -14.95 -2.63 14.85
C ASP A 76 -15.15 -3.09 13.39
N LEU A 77 -14.19 -2.84 12.48
CA LEU A 77 -14.31 -3.23 11.06
C LEU A 77 -13.61 -4.55 10.72
N SER A 78 -12.96 -5.21 11.69
CA SER A 78 -12.31 -6.51 11.52
C SER A 78 -13.11 -7.67 12.13
N ASN A 79 -14.44 -7.61 12.07
CA ASN A 79 -15.30 -8.72 12.46
C ASN A 79 -16.03 -9.30 11.23
N ASP A 80 -15.25 -9.86 10.30
CA ASP A 80 -15.50 -11.14 9.61
C ASP A 80 -14.20 -11.65 8.95
#